data_AF-A0A0G1RV88-F1
#
_entry.id   AF-A0A0G1RV88-F1
#
_cell.length_a   1.000
_cell.length_b   1.000
_cell.length_c   1.000
_cell.angle_alpha   90.00
_cell.angle_beta   90.00
_cell.angle_gamma   90.00
#
_symmetry.space_group_name_H-M   'P 1'
#
loop_
_entity.id
_entity.type
_entity.pdbx_description
1 polymer ?
#
loop_
_entity_poly.entity_id
_entity_poly.type
_entity_poly.pdbx_seq_one_letter_code
_entity_poly.pdbx_strand_id
1 'polypeptide(L)'
;MRFLYVICLSFIVLFFAPSVLADAKSDYDYQYGQYRTGYSEFVVLKQDYLNTPSLDNQQKAMLSAKQTILARDLAKASLHWYLMDLIAGYQVDYGPIKPITTSLNIAREYFLAQAQKSQSVITQEDLKKFTQNYQSTVQGNDSIIKFGIVANKITALVRIQRDSKTALDSIIPKLPTPIPASLTARIQELKDSAQIIDGKIDLLANNLNLADAVAESVTEIFFTARVEKLVEIRELQLDWINRLIDIDINYVQPQI
;
A
#
# COMPACT_ATOMS: atom_id res chain seq x y z
N MET A 1 45.20 15.33 25.06
CA MET A 1 44.42 14.17 25.57
C MET A 1 42.91 14.36 25.53
N ARG A 2 42.32 15.49 25.97
CA ARG A 2 40.85 15.71 25.96
C ARG A 2 40.19 15.58 24.57
N PHE A 3 40.87 15.96 23.50
CA PHE A 3 40.36 15.86 22.12
C PHE A 3 40.26 14.41 21.60
N LEU A 4 41.12 13.50 22.10
CA LEU A 4 41.13 12.10 21.69
C LEU A 4 39.93 11.33 22.29
N TYR A 5 39.53 11.69 23.51
CA TYR A 5 38.35 11.11 24.17
C TYR A 5 37.04 11.50 23.49
N VAL A 6 36.91 12.73 22.98
CA VAL A 6 35.71 13.18 22.25
C VAL A 6 35.58 12.45 20.91
N ILE A 7 36.70 12.22 20.20
CA ILE A 7 36.71 11.45 18.95
C ILE A 7 36.34 9.99 19.23
N CYS A 8 36.94 9.34 20.24
CA CYS A 8 36.59 7.97 20.61
C CYS A 8 35.11 7.83 21.05
N LEU A 9 34.56 8.79 21.81
CA LEU A 9 33.14 8.78 22.17
C LEU A 9 32.22 8.97 20.96
N SER A 10 32.59 9.83 20.00
CA SER A 10 31.80 10.03 18.77
C SER A 10 31.75 8.79 17.88
N PHE A 11 32.83 8.00 17.82
CA PHE A 11 32.84 6.71 17.11
C PHE A 11 31.96 5.66 17.80
N ILE A 12 31.95 5.61 19.13
CA ILE A 12 31.09 4.67 19.88
C ILE A 12 29.61 4.98 19.62
N VAL A 13 29.20 6.25 19.56
CA VAL A 13 27.81 6.63 19.26
C VAL A 13 27.35 6.19 17.85
N LEU A 14 28.26 6.11 16.87
CA LEU A 14 27.95 5.59 15.52
C LEU A 14 27.68 4.08 15.49
N PHE A 15 28.25 3.29 16.41
CA PHE A 15 28.04 1.84 16.50
C PHE A 15 26.85 1.45 17.38
N PHE A 16 26.39 2.35 18.27
CA PHE A 16 25.24 2.13 19.16
C PHE A 16 23.99 2.89 18.75
N ALA A 17 24.03 3.67 17.67
CA ALA A 17 22.79 4.14 17.05
C ALA A 17 22.01 2.89 16.57
N PRO A 18 20.78 2.65 17.06
CA PRO A 18 19.96 1.62 16.47
C PRO A 18 19.86 1.91 14.98
N SER A 19 20.30 0.98 14.16
CA SER A 19 19.99 0.98 12.74
C SER A 19 18.49 0.79 12.62
N VAL A 20 17.73 1.86 12.77
CA VAL A 20 16.37 1.93 12.28
C VAL A 20 16.53 1.91 10.77
N LEU A 21 16.61 0.71 10.20
CA LEU A 21 16.36 0.51 8.78
C LEU A 21 14.97 1.08 8.58
N ALA A 22 14.89 2.28 8.03
CA ALA A 22 13.62 2.93 7.75
C ALA A 22 12.85 1.98 6.83
N ASP A 23 11.72 1.47 7.33
CA ASP A 23 10.81 0.71 6.50
C ASP A 23 10.03 1.67 5.59
N ALA A 24 9.45 1.15 4.51
CA ALA A 24 8.75 1.98 3.53
C ALA A 24 7.61 2.81 4.14
N LYS A 25 7.04 2.36 5.27
CA LYS A 25 6.01 3.10 6.01
C LYS A 25 6.60 4.32 6.72
N SER A 26 7.70 4.14 7.45
CA SER A 26 8.42 5.21 8.13
C SER A 26 8.87 6.28 7.14
N ASP A 27 9.40 5.88 5.99
CA ASP A 27 9.77 6.80 4.91
C ASP A 27 8.56 7.56 4.38
N TYR A 28 7.44 6.87 4.13
CA TYR A 28 6.20 7.52 3.71
C TYR A 28 5.72 8.55 4.75
N ASP A 29 5.63 8.17 6.02
CA ASP A 29 5.14 9.03 7.10
C ASP A 29 6.01 10.29 7.25
N TYR A 30 7.34 10.12 7.17
CA TYR A 30 8.28 11.23 7.19
C TYR A 30 8.09 12.17 6.00
N GLN A 31 8.12 11.65 4.78
CA GLN A 31 8.03 12.46 3.56
C GLN A 31 6.67 13.15 3.45
N TYR A 32 5.60 12.46 3.84
CA TYR A 32 4.26 13.05 3.89
C TYR A 32 4.18 14.17 4.93
N GLY A 33 4.84 14.00 6.09
CA GLY A 33 5.00 15.05 7.09
C GLY A 33 5.72 16.28 6.53
N GLN A 34 6.85 16.09 5.84
CA GLN A 34 7.58 17.17 5.17
C GLN A 34 6.71 17.88 4.13
N TYR A 35 5.95 17.13 3.33
CA TYR A 35 5.04 17.70 2.33
C TYR A 35 3.95 18.57 2.97
N ARG A 36 3.31 18.10 4.05
CA ARG A 36 2.24 18.87 4.72
C ARG A 36 2.72 20.20 5.28
N THR A 37 3.90 20.20 5.89
CA THR A 37 4.54 21.42 6.40
C THR A 37 4.96 22.33 5.25
N GLY A 38 5.72 21.81 4.28
CA GLY A 38 6.23 22.57 3.14
C GLY A 38 5.12 23.18 2.28
N TYR A 39 4.03 22.45 2.02
CA TYR A 39 2.91 22.96 1.23
C TYR A 39 2.24 24.17 1.89
N SER A 40 2.07 24.11 3.21
CA SER A 40 1.49 25.22 3.97
C SER A 40 2.39 26.47 3.91
N GLU A 41 3.70 26.28 4.07
CA GLU A 41 4.70 27.35 3.95
C GLU A 41 4.75 27.94 2.53
N PHE A 42 4.74 27.09 1.50
CA PHE A 42 4.72 27.51 0.10
C PHE A 42 3.50 28.37 -0.21
N VAL A 43 2.31 28.00 0.29
CA VAL A 43 1.09 28.78 0.05
C VAL A 43 1.23 30.20 0.60
N VAL A 44 1.77 30.34 1.82
CA VAL A 44 2.02 31.66 2.44
C VAL A 44 3.04 32.46 1.64
N LEU A 45 4.22 31.88 1.37
CA LEU A 45 5.30 32.56 0.65
C LEU A 45 4.92 32.94 -0.78
N LYS A 46 4.12 32.10 -1.45
CA LYS A 46 3.56 32.42 -2.76
C LYS A 46 2.65 33.64 -2.66
N GLN A 47 1.77 33.70 -1.65
CA GLN A 47 0.88 34.84 -1.47
C GLN A 47 1.67 36.13 -1.18
N ASP A 48 2.71 36.05 -0.36
CA ASP A 48 3.60 37.18 -0.08
C ASP A 48 4.30 37.69 -1.35
N TYR A 49 4.79 36.80 -2.21
CA TYR A 49 5.36 37.17 -3.50
C TYR A 49 4.32 37.82 -4.43
N LEU A 50 3.09 37.29 -4.49
CA LEU A 50 2.03 37.85 -5.33
C LEU A 50 1.57 39.24 -4.84
N ASN A 51 1.56 39.46 -3.52
CA ASN A 51 1.20 40.74 -2.92
C ASN A 51 2.36 41.76 -2.97
N THR A 52 3.60 41.28 -2.94
CA THR A 52 4.81 42.11 -2.93
C THR A 52 5.90 41.44 -3.78
N PRO A 53 5.95 41.74 -5.10
CA PRO A 53 6.87 41.10 -6.02
C PRO A 53 8.31 41.61 -5.87
N SER A 54 9.03 41.11 -4.88
CA SER A 54 10.47 41.35 -4.68
C SER A 54 11.29 40.12 -5.04
N LEU A 55 12.58 40.32 -5.35
CA LEU A 55 13.51 39.22 -5.62
C LEU A 55 13.62 38.26 -4.43
N ASP A 56 13.66 38.79 -3.21
CA ASP A 56 13.71 37.99 -1.97
C ASP A 56 12.45 37.13 -1.81
N ASN A 57 11.26 37.71 -1.98
CA ASN A 57 10.00 36.97 -1.88
C ASN A 57 9.88 35.91 -2.99
N GLN A 58 10.35 36.23 -4.20
CA GLN A 58 10.40 35.27 -5.30
C GLN A 58 11.31 34.08 -4.95
N GLN A 59 12.52 34.34 -4.43
CA GLN A 59 13.47 33.28 -4.07
C GLN A 59 12.95 32.38 -2.95
N LYS A 60 12.33 32.96 -1.91
CA LYS A 60 11.69 32.21 -0.82
C LYS A 60 10.56 31.32 -1.33
N ALA A 61 9.66 31.87 -2.14
CA ALA A 61 8.56 31.10 -2.74
C ALA A 61 9.07 29.97 -3.64
N MET A 62 10.12 30.23 -4.44
CA MET A 62 10.74 29.23 -5.31
C MET A 62 11.42 28.10 -4.53
N LEU A 63 12.17 28.43 -3.48
CA LEU A 63 12.81 27.44 -2.62
C LEU A 63 11.79 26.55 -1.92
N SER A 64 10.72 27.15 -1.37
CA SER A 64 9.65 26.42 -0.71
C SER A 64 8.85 25.55 -1.70
N ALA A 65 8.59 26.05 -2.91
CA ALA A 65 7.96 25.26 -3.98
C ALA A 65 8.78 24.01 -4.32
N LYS A 66 10.10 24.18 -4.48
CA LYS A 66 11.05 23.10 -4.77
C LYS A 66 11.05 22.02 -3.69
N GLN A 67 11.15 22.42 -2.42
CA GLN A 67 11.13 21.50 -1.28
C GLN A 67 9.78 20.78 -1.16
N THR A 68 8.68 21.49 -1.41
CA THR A 68 7.32 20.93 -1.38
C THR A 68 7.12 19.88 -2.47
N ILE A 69 7.55 20.16 -3.71
CA ILE A 69 7.48 19.22 -4.82
C ILE A 69 8.33 17.98 -4.54
N LEU A 70 9.55 18.18 -4.05
CA LEU A 70 10.44 17.09 -3.65
C LEU A 70 9.76 16.16 -2.63
N ALA A 71 9.28 16.72 -1.52
CA ALA A 71 8.64 15.94 -0.46
C ALA A 71 7.37 15.24 -0.95
N ARG A 72 6.56 15.91 -1.79
CA ARG A 72 5.36 15.30 -2.40
C ARG A 72 5.70 14.05 -3.19
N ASP A 73 6.68 14.15 -4.08
CA ASP A 73 7.01 13.06 -5.00
C ASP A 73 7.75 11.93 -4.26
N LEU A 74 8.59 12.25 -3.28
CA LEU A 74 9.18 11.24 -2.38
C LEU A 74 8.11 10.53 -1.53
N ALA A 75 7.10 11.24 -1.03
CA ALA A 75 5.99 10.64 -0.29
C ALA A 75 5.20 9.68 -1.19
N LYS A 76 4.90 10.08 -2.43
CA LYS A 76 4.24 9.20 -3.39
C LYS A 76 5.07 7.96 -3.71
N ALA A 77 6.36 8.11 -3.99
CA ALA A 77 7.26 6.98 -4.23
C ALA A 77 7.29 6.00 -3.04
N SER A 78 7.41 6.55 -1.82
CA SER A 78 7.43 5.75 -0.59
C SER A 78 6.11 5.03 -0.35
N LEU A 79 4.97 5.64 -0.68
CA LEU A 79 3.66 5.00 -0.57
C LEU A 79 3.49 3.82 -1.54
N HIS A 80 4.00 3.95 -2.77
CA HIS A 80 3.99 2.85 -3.73
C HIS A 80 4.86 1.70 -3.25
N TRP A 81 6.03 2.00 -2.68
CA TRP A 81 6.89 1.00 -2.05
C TRP A 81 6.19 0.33 -0.86
N TYR A 82 5.59 1.11 0.03
CA TYR A 82 4.87 0.58 1.19
C TYR A 82 3.72 -0.35 0.79
N LEU A 83 2.97 -0.02 -0.26
CA LEU A 83 1.93 -0.92 -0.78
C LEU A 83 2.51 -2.24 -1.33
N MET A 84 3.65 -2.20 -2.01
CA MET A 84 4.34 -3.42 -2.46
C MET A 84 4.81 -4.27 -1.28
N ASP A 85 5.38 -3.64 -0.24
CA ASP A 85 5.81 -4.33 0.99
C ASP A 85 4.63 -4.98 1.71
N LEU A 86 3.48 -4.29 1.80
CA LEU A 86 2.24 -4.86 2.36
C LEU A 86 1.76 -6.08 1.58
N ILE A 87 1.73 -5.99 0.24
CA ILE A 87 1.34 -7.12 -0.63
C ILE A 87 2.29 -8.30 -0.43
N ALA A 88 3.61 -8.05 -0.47
CA ALA A 88 4.62 -9.07 -0.27
C ALA A 88 4.58 -9.68 1.14
N GLY A 89 4.22 -8.89 2.15
CA GLY A 89 4.15 -9.27 3.56
C GLY A 89 3.17 -10.41 3.85
N TYR A 90 2.13 -10.60 3.03
CA TYR A 90 1.23 -11.76 3.17
C TYR A 90 1.85 -13.07 2.71
N GLN A 91 2.98 -13.05 1.99
CA GLN A 91 3.68 -14.23 1.49
C GLN A 91 2.77 -15.16 0.64
N VAL A 92 1.89 -14.54 -0.16
CA VAL A 92 1.01 -15.25 -1.08
C VAL A 92 1.46 -14.96 -2.51
N ASP A 93 1.86 -15.99 -3.25
CA ASP A 93 2.08 -15.88 -4.69
C ASP A 93 0.75 -15.98 -5.44
N TYR A 94 0.10 -14.84 -5.65
CA TYR A 94 -1.18 -14.76 -6.35
C TYR A 94 -0.98 -14.11 -7.73
N GLY A 95 -1.08 -14.91 -8.78
CA GLY A 95 -0.81 -14.48 -10.16
C GLY A 95 -1.57 -13.22 -10.62
N PRO A 96 -2.89 -13.12 -10.40
CA PRO A 96 -3.71 -12.01 -10.90
C PRO A 96 -3.30 -10.60 -10.44
N ILE A 97 -2.60 -10.46 -9.31
CA ILE A 97 -2.17 -9.16 -8.78
C ILE A 97 -0.76 -8.73 -9.25
N LYS A 98 0.02 -9.62 -9.87
CA LYS A 98 1.40 -9.32 -10.34
C LYS A 98 1.51 -8.12 -11.30
N PRO A 99 0.55 -7.90 -12.22
CA PRO A 99 0.57 -6.70 -13.06
C PRO A 99 0.51 -5.41 -12.22
N ILE A 100 -0.26 -5.41 -11.13
CA ILE A 100 -0.43 -4.23 -10.26
C ILE A 100 0.85 -3.94 -9.49
N THR A 101 1.53 -4.96 -8.95
CA THR A 101 2.82 -4.76 -8.26
C THR A 101 3.88 -4.22 -9.22
N THR A 102 3.89 -4.70 -10.47
CA THR A 102 4.76 -4.17 -11.52
C THR A 102 4.47 -2.69 -11.80
N SER A 103 3.18 -2.32 -11.95
CA SER A 103 2.79 -0.93 -12.14
C SER A 103 3.07 -0.03 -10.94
N LEU A 104 2.95 -0.55 -9.71
CA LEU A 104 3.33 0.18 -8.50
C LEU A 104 4.82 0.55 -8.54
N ASN A 105 5.67 -0.39 -8.97
CA ASN A 105 7.11 -0.11 -9.10
C ASN A 105 7.40 0.91 -10.21
N ILE A 106 6.73 0.82 -11.36
CA ILE A 106 6.88 1.81 -12.44
C ILE A 106 6.49 3.21 -11.95
N ALA A 107 5.36 3.33 -11.25
CA ALA A 107 4.90 4.60 -10.70
C ALA A 107 5.85 5.13 -9.60
N ARG A 108 6.40 4.25 -8.76
CA ARG A 108 7.46 4.60 -7.80
C ARG A 108 8.67 5.23 -8.49
N GLU A 109 9.21 4.57 -9.51
CA GLU A 109 10.36 5.09 -10.28
C GLU A 109 10.04 6.41 -10.98
N TYR A 110 8.82 6.56 -11.50
CA TYR A 110 8.35 7.85 -12.03
C TYR A 110 8.45 8.95 -10.98
N PHE A 111 7.89 8.75 -9.77
CA PHE A 111 7.91 9.77 -8.73
C PHE A 111 9.31 10.05 -8.19
N LEU A 112 10.18 9.05 -8.07
CA LEU A 112 11.59 9.27 -7.74
C LEU A 112 12.29 10.15 -8.78
N ALA A 113 12.02 9.91 -10.07
CA ALA A 113 12.57 10.73 -11.15
C ALA A 113 12.01 12.16 -11.13
N GLN A 114 10.72 12.36 -10.82
CA GLN A 114 10.14 13.72 -10.69
C GLN A 114 10.69 14.47 -9.47
N ALA A 115 10.87 13.77 -8.34
CA ALA A 115 11.52 14.30 -7.15
C ALA A 115 12.94 14.81 -7.49
N GLN A 116 13.73 14.04 -8.22
CA GLN A 116 15.05 14.46 -8.69
C GLN A 116 14.98 15.66 -9.66
N LYS A 117 14.09 15.61 -10.67
CA LYS A 117 13.92 16.71 -11.64
C LYS A 117 13.48 18.02 -10.99
N SER A 118 12.70 17.97 -9.91
CA SER A 118 12.33 19.16 -9.15
C SER A 118 13.56 19.93 -8.65
N GLN A 119 14.68 19.22 -8.42
CA GLN A 119 15.89 19.83 -7.89
C GLN A 119 16.62 20.75 -8.87
N SER A 120 16.32 20.65 -10.17
CA SER A 120 16.85 21.53 -11.21
C SER A 120 15.98 22.76 -11.47
N VAL A 121 14.85 22.93 -10.76
CA VAL A 121 14.01 24.13 -10.86
C VAL A 121 14.69 25.28 -10.14
N ILE A 122 15.12 26.30 -10.89
CA ILE A 122 15.84 27.47 -10.36
C ILE A 122 15.01 28.74 -10.58
N THR A 123 14.37 28.85 -11.74
CA THR A 123 13.60 30.04 -12.12
C THR A 123 12.08 29.76 -12.14
N GLN A 124 11.30 30.84 -12.12
CA GLN A 124 9.84 30.74 -12.28
C GLN A 124 9.45 30.09 -13.62
N GLU A 125 10.21 30.34 -14.68
CA GLU A 125 9.96 29.72 -15.98
C GLU A 125 10.24 28.22 -15.96
N ASP A 126 11.29 27.78 -15.25
CA ASP A 126 11.57 26.35 -15.03
C ASP A 126 10.43 25.69 -14.25
N LEU A 127 9.92 26.35 -13.21
CA LEU A 127 8.80 25.84 -12.41
C LEU A 127 7.53 25.69 -13.26
N LYS A 128 7.27 26.67 -14.14
CA LYS A 128 6.14 26.63 -15.07
C LYS A 128 6.25 25.45 -16.04
N LYS A 129 7.41 25.30 -16.69
CA LYS A 129 7.69 24.18 -17.61
C LYS A 129 7.61 22.83 -16.90
N PHE A 130 8.22 22.71 -15.73
CA PHE A 130 8.15 21.51 -14.90
C PHE A 130 6.69 21.15 -14.58
N THR A 131 5.90 22.12 -14.12
CA THR A 131 4.50 21.88 -13.73
C THR A 131 3.64 21.46 -14.92
N GLN A 132 3.81 22.09 -16.08
CA GLN A 132 3.09 21.73 -17.31
C GLN A 132 3.41 20.30 -17.77
N ASN A 133 4.70 19.94 -17.80
CA ASN A 133 5.14 18.59 -18.15
C ASN A 133 4.68 17.54 -17.12
N TYR A 134 4.66 17.92 -15.84
CA TYR A 134 4.21 17.04 -14.76
C TYR A 134 2.70 16.75 -14.89
N GLN A 135 1.89 17.77 -15.15
CA GLN A 135 0.44 17.63 -15.30
C GLN A 135 0.04 16.70 -16.45
N SER A 136 0.79 16.68 -17.55
CA SER A 136 0.50 15.82 -18.69
C SER A 136 0.90 14.35 -18.48
N THR A 137 1.73 14.04 -17.48
CA THR A 137 2.32 12.70 -17.30
C THR A 137 1.97 12.03 -15.98
N VAL A 138 1.47 12.78 -14.99
CA VAL A 138 1.22 12.25 -13.64
C VAL A 138 -0.02 11.37 -13.53
N GLN A 139 -1.10 11.67 -14.29
CA GLN A 139 -2.43 11.09 -14.04
C GLN A 139 -2.41 9.55 -14.04
N GLY A 140 -1.68 8.94 -14.98
CA GLY A 140 -1.57 7.48 -15.07
C GLY A 140 -0.88 6.87 -13.83
N ASN A 141 0.18 7.51 -13.36
CA ASN A 141 0.95 7.06 -12.20
C ASN A 141 0.20 7.28 -10.88
N ASP A 142 -0.49 8.42 -10.73
CA ASP A 142 -1.30 8.71 -9.54
C ASP A 142 -2.45 7.72 -9.36
N SER A 143 -2.99 7.21 -10.46
CA SER A 143 -4.13 6.28 -10.45
C SER A 143 -3.76 4.90 -9.89
N ILE A 144 -2.50 4.48 -10.03
CA ILE A 144 -2.03 3.13 -9.64
C ILE A 144 -2.21 2.87 -8.15
N ILE A 145 -2.15 3.89 -7.30
CA ILE A 145 -2.31 3.75 -5.84
C ILE A 145 -3.61 3.04 -5.46
N LYS A 146 -4.72 3.34 -6.16
CA LYS A 146 -6.03 2.74 -5.87
C LYS A 146 -6.03 1.24 -6.17
N PHE A 147 -5.40 0.85 -7.28
CA PHE A 147 -5.19 -0.56 -7.61
C PHE A 147 -4.30 -1.24 -6.58
N GLY A 148 -3.23 -0.59 -6.12
CA GLY A 148 -2.37 -1.12 -5.05
C GLY A 148 -3.13 -1.37 -3.75
N ILE A 149 -4.02 -0.46 -3.34
CA ILE A 149 -4.87 -0.64 -2.15
C ILE A 149 -5.81 -1.84 -2.32
N VAL A 150 -6.44 -1.98 -3.49
CA VAL A 150 -7.33 -3.10 -3.77
C VAL A 150 -6.54 -4.42 -3.83
N ALA A 151 -5.38 -4.43 -4.48
CA ALA A 151 -4.50 -5.60 -4.57
C ALA A 151 -4.01 -6.07 -3.19
N ASN A 152 -3.60 -5.14 -2.32
CA ASN A 152 -3.26 -5.42 -0.93
C ASN A 152 -4.41 -6.15 -0.20
N LYS A 153 -5.64 -5.66 -0.35
CA LYS A 153 -6.82 -6.29 0.27
C LYS A 153 -7.13 -7.65 -0.35
N ILE A 154 -7.05 -7.81 -1.67
CA ILE A 154 -7.22 -9.10 -2.34
C ILE A 154 -6.19 -10.12 -1.83
N THR A 155 -4.92 -9.72 -1.72
CA THR A 155 -3.85 -10.59 -1.22
C THR A 155 -4.14 -11.06 0.20
N ALA A 156 -4.66 -10.17 1.05
CA ALA A 156 -5.10 -10.52 2.39
C ALA A 156 -6.25 -11.56 2.37
N LEU A 157 -7.24 -11.40 1.49
CA LEU A 157 -8.34 -12.36 1.35
C LEU A 157 -7.82 -13.73 0.88
N VAL A 158 -6.91 -13.78 -0.10
CA VAL A 158 -6.28 -15.04 -0.54
C VAL A 158 -5.50 -15.69 0.60
N ARG A 159 -4.76 -14.89 1.40
CA ARG A 159 -4.05 -15.40 2.57
C ARG A 159 -5.01 -16.06 3.56
N ILE A 160 -6.12 -15.39 3.86
CA ILE A 160 -7.16 -15.91 4.75
C ILE A 160 -7.73 -17.23 4.20
N GLN A 161 -8.01 -17.34 2.89
CA GLN A 161 -8.47 -18.61 2.30
C GLN A 161 -7.46 -19.74 2.46
N ARG A 162 -6.18 -19.46 2.22
CA ARG A 162 -5.11 -20.45 2.37
C ARG A 162 -4.97 -20.92 3.82
N ASP A 163 -4.98 -19.99 4.77
CA ASP A 163 -4.87 -20.29 6.20
C ASP A 163 -6.10 -21.07 6.68
N SER A 164 -7.29 -20.67 6.21
CA SER A 164 -8.58 -21.33 6.47
C SER A 164 -8.59 -22.79 5.99
N LYS A 165 -8.17 -23.02 4.74
CA LYS A 165 -8.01 -24.37 4.19
C LYS A 165 -7.03 -25.20 5.01
N THR A 166 -5.87 -24.64 5.34
CA THR A 166 -4.86 -25.32 6.16
C THR A 166 -5.43 -25.72 7.53
N ALA A 167 -6.23 -24.85 8.15
CA ALA A 167 -6.90 -25.13 9.41
C ALA A 167 -7.91 -26.29 9.28
N LEU A 168 -8.77 -26.27 8.24
CA LEU A 168 -9.69 -27.39 7.97
C LEU A 168 -8.94 -28.71 7.72
N ASP A 169 -7.90 -28.69 6.89
CA ASP A 169 -7.07 -29.87 6.62
C ASP A 169 -6.41 -30.41 7.89
N SER A 170 -6.08 -29.53 8.86
CA SER A 170 -5.53 -29.93 10.17
C SER A 170 -6.56 -30.49 11.16
N ILE A 171 -7.83 -30.12 10.99
CA ILE A 171 -8.94 -30.55 11.85
C ILE A 171 -9.48 -31.91 11.39
N ILE A 172 -9.58 -32.15 10.07
CA ILE A 172 -10.16 -33.38 9.50
C ILE A 172 -9.63 -34.68 10.15
N PRO A 173 -8.30 -34.87 10.35
CA PRO A 173 -7.76 -36.09 10.96
C PRO A 173 -8.11 -36.28 12.45
N LYS A 174 -8.55 -35.21 13.14
CA LYS A 174 -8.89 -35.23 14.57
C LYS A 174 -10.37 -35.50 14.82
N LEU A 175 -11.16 -35.58 13.77
CA LEU A 175 -12.60 -35.82 13.87
C LEU A 175 -12.92 -37.27 14.26
N PRO A 176 -14.11 -37.53 14.82
CA PRO A 176 -14.51 -38.87 15.23
C PRO A 176 -14.46 -39.86 14.05
N THR A 177 -14.05 -41.09 14.32
CA THR A 177 -14.05 -42.18 13.33
C THR A 177 -15.03 -43.26 13.77
N PRO A 178 -16.09 -43.58 12.98
CA PRO A 178 -16.45 -42.95 11.70
C PRO A 178 -17.04 -41.54 11.87
N ILE A 179 -16.83 -40.68 10.86
CA ILE A 179 -17.38 -39.31 10.84
C ILE A 179 -18.91 -39.38 10.69
N PRO A 180 -19.70 -38.73 11.57
CA PRO A 180 -21.16 -38.69 11.45
C PRO A 180 -21.61 -38.06 10.12
N ALA A 181 -22.69 -38.58 9.52
CA ALA A 181 -23.19 -38.09 8.23
C ALA A 181 -23.52 -36.59 8.22
N SER A 182 -24.06 -36.07 9.33
CA SER A 182 -24.33 -34.64 9.49
C SER A 182 -23.05 -33.80 9.48
N LEU A 183 -21.96 -34.29 10.11
CA LEU A 183 -20.66 -33.62 10.10
C LEU A 183 -20.01 -33.67 8.71
N THR A 184 -20.12 -34.80 8.01
CA THR A 184 -19.67 -34.93 6.61
C THR A 184 -20.35 -33.91 5.70
N ALA A 185 -21.67 -33.73 5.83
CA ALA A 185 -22.41 -32.72 5.07
C ALA A 185 -21.91 -31.30 5.35
N ARG A 186 -21.72 -30.94 6.63
CA ARG A 186 -21.19 -29.62 7.03
C ARG A 186 -19.79 -29.35 6.48
N ILE A 187 -18.91 -30.36 6.46
CA ILE A 187 -17.57 -30.25 5.87
C ILE A 187 -17.67 -30.04 4.35
N GLN A 188 -18.62 -30.71 3.68
CA GLN A 188 -18.84 -30.51 2.25
C GLN A 188 -19.35 -29.09 1.96
N GLU A 189 -20.32 -28.59 2.73
CA GLU A 189 -20.80 -27.21 2.62
C GLU A 189 -19.67 -26.18 2.80
N LEU A 190 -18.75 -26.41 3.75
CA LEU A 190 -17.56 -25.58 3.91
C LEU A 190 -16.66 -25.63 2.67
N LYS A 191 -16.42 -26.80 2.09
CA LYS A 191 -15.61 -26.93 0.87
C LYS A 191 -16.25 -26.21 -0.31
N ASP A 192 -17.56 -26.35 -0.48
CA ASP A 192 -18.31 -25.68 -1.56
C ASP A 192 -18.31 -24.16 -1.36
N SER A 193 -18.50 -23.69 -0.12
CA SER A 193 -18.41 -22.27 0.24
C SER A 193 -17.02 -21.70 -0.02
N ALA A 194 -15.94 -22.44 0.30
CA ALA A 194 -14.57 -22.02 0.00
C ALA A 194 -14.36 -21.81 -1.51
N GLN A 195 -14.84 -22.73 -2.35
CA GLN A 195 -14.76 -22.60 -3.81
C GLN A 195 -15.51 -21.36 -4.34
N ILE A 196 -16.68 -21.05 -3.76
CA ILE A 196 -17.43 -19.84 -4.10
C ILE A 196 -16.64 -18.58 -3.73
N ILE A 197 -16.00 -18.57 -2.55
CA ILE A 197 -15.19 -17.45 -2.11
C ILE A 197 -13.97 -17.27 -3.03
N ASP A 198 -13.25 -18.34 -3.32
CA ASP A 198 -12.10 -18.33 -4.25
C ASP A 198 -12.54 -17.77 -5.62
N GLY A 199 -13.65 -18.25 -6.17
CA GLY A 199 -14.19 -17.76 -7.44
C GLY A 199 -14.54 -16.26 -7.42
N LYS A 200 -15.05 -15.74 -6.29
CA LYS A 200 -15.31 -14.29 -6.13
C LYS A 200 -14.00 -13.48 -6.05
N ILE A 201 -12.98 -14.01 -5.39
CA ILE A 201 -11.65 -13.37 -5.31
C ILE A 201 -11.02 -13.34 -6.71
N ASP A 202 -11.06 -14.44 -7.45
CA ASP A 202 -10.56 -14.54 -8.82
C ASP A 202 -11.28 -13.56 -9.76
N LEU A 203 -12.62 -13.53 -9.70
CA LEU A 203 -13.42 -12.60 -10.50
C LEU A 203 -13.06 -11.14 -10.21
N LEU A 204 -12.92 -10.78 -8.94
CA LEU A 204 -12.55 -9.42 -8.56
C LEU A 204 -11.14 -9.06 -9.05
N ALA A 205 -10.17 -9.96 -8.86
CA ALA A 205 -8.77 -9.71 -9.22
C ALA A 205 -8.57 -9.60 -10.74
N ASN A 206 -9.23 -10.46 -11.52
CA ASN A 206 -9.14 -10.44 -12.98
C ASN A 206 -9.83 -9.21 -13.60
N ASN A 207 -10.78 -8.58 -12.90
CA ASN A 207 -11.43 -7.34 -13.32
C ASN A 207 -10.64 -6.06 -12.94
N LEU A 208 -9.38 -6.18 -12.52
CA LEU A 208 -8.47 -5.06 -12.27
C LEU A 208 -7.58 -4.72 -13.48
N ASN A 209 -8.04 -5.01 -14.71
CA ASN A 209 -7.28 -4.77 -15.94
C ASN A 209 -6.83 -3.30 -16.04
N LEU A 210 -5.52 -3.09 -15.92
CA LEU A 210 -4.87 -1.77 -15.86
C LEU A 210 -4.99 -0.96 -17.16
N ALA A 211 -5.15 -1.63 -18.30
CA ALA A 211 -5.17 -1.00 -19.62
C ALA A 211 -6.37 -0.05 -19.80
N ASP A 212 -7.53 -0.42 -19.25
CA ASP A 212 -8.79 0.33 -19.40
C ASP A 212 -9.16 1.11 -18.12
N ALA A 213 -8.69 0.63 -16.97
CA ALA A 213 -9.18 1.09 -15.68
C ALA A 213 -8.50 2.36 -15.14
N VAL A 214 -7.38 2.82 -15.70
CA VAL A 214 -6.73 4.07 -15.27
C VAL A 214 -7.65 5.27 -15.50
N ALA A 215 -8.33 5.32 -16.65
CA ALA A 215 -9.28 6.38 -16.98
C ALA A 215 -10.54 6.36 -16.11
N GLU A 216 -10.98 5.17 -15.67
CA GLU A 216 -12.14 5.00 -14.79
C GLU A 216 -11.80 5.14 -13.30
N SER A 217 -10.55 4.91 -12.90
CA SER A 217 -10.11 4.93 -11.51
C SER A 217 -10.21 6.31 -10.86
N VAL A 218 -10.32 7.38 -11.64
CA VAL A 218 -10.63 8.74 -11.16
C VAL A 218 -12.08 8.88 -10.72
N THR A 219 -12.98 8.01 -11.16
CA THR A 219 -14.37 7.99 -10.68
C THR A 219 -14.44 7.33 -9.29
N GLU A 220 -15.17 7.94 -8.37
CA GLU A 220 -15.39 7.38 -7.03
C GLU A 220 -16.11 6.04 -7.10
N ILE A 221 -17.07 5.92 -8.03
CA ILE A 221 -17.86 4.72 -8.30
C ILE A 221 -16.95 3.52 -8.57
N PHE A 222 -15.85 3.71 -9.31
CA PHE A 222 -14.90 2.64 -9.59
C PHE A 222 -14.36 2.04 -8.29
N PHE A 223 -13.89 2.87 -7.36
CA PHE A 223 -13.25 2.40 -6.13
C PHE A 223 -14.27 1.83 -5.14
N THR A 224 -15.41 2.52 -4.94
CA THR A 224 -16.47 2.10 -4.02
C THR A 224 -17.01 0.72 -4.38
N ALA A 225 -17.30 0.45 -5.66
CA ALA A 225 -17.80 -0.86 -6.09
C ALA A 225 -16.82 -2.01 -5.79
N ARG A 226 -15.49 -1.80 -5.93
CA ARG A 226 -14.50 -2.82 -5.54
C ARG A 226 -14.44 -3.00 -4.02
N VAL A 227 -14.53 -1.91 -3.26
CA VAL A 227 -14.53 -1.98 -1.79
C VAL A 227 -15.74 -2.75 -1.28
N GLU A 228 -16.93 -2.51 -1.83
CA GLU A 228 -18.15 -3.27 -1.49
C GLU A 228 -17.98 -4.76 -1.75
N LYS A 229 -17.40 -5.12 -2.92
CA LYS A 229 -17.11 -6.53 -3.25
C LYS A 229 -16.10 -7.16 -2.30
N LEU A 230 -15.08 -6.42 -1.87
CA LEU A 230 -14.12 -6.89 -0.87
C LEU A 230 -14.78 -7.15 0.49
N VAL A 231 -15.73 -6.28 0.89
CA VAL A 231 -16.50 -6.46 2.13
C VAL A 231 -17.38 -7.70 2.04
N GLU A 232 -18.13 -7.87 0.93
CA GLU A 232 -18.96 -9.05 0.67
C GLU A 232 -18.15 -10.35 0.79
N ILE A 233 -16.96 -10.41 0.16
CA ILE A 233 -16.08 -11.58 0.24
C ILE A 233 -15.62 -11.82 1.69
N ARG A 234 -15.26 -10.76 2.41
CA ARG A 234 -14.78 -10.86 3.80
C ARG A 234 -15.88 -11.38 4.73
N GLU A 235 -17.13 -10.97 4.54
CA GLU A 235 -18.26 -11.49 5.32
C GLU A 235 -18.44 -12.99 5.13
N LEU A 236 -18.33 -13.47 3.88
CA LEU A 236 -18.36 -14.90 3.58
C LEU A 236 -17.20 -15.66 4.24
N GLN A 237 -15.99 -15.08 4.25
CA GLN A 237 -14.85 -15.67 4.96
C GLN A 237 -15.08 -15.75 6.47
N LEU A 238 -15.68 -14.74 7.08
CA LEU A 238 -15.99 -14.74 8.51
C LEU A 238 -17.02 -15.80 8.87
N ASP A 239 -18.09 -15.93 8.08
CA ASP A 239 -19.06 -17.03 8.24
C ASP A 239 -18.39 -18.40 8.09
N TRP A 240 -17.53 -18.56 7.08
CA TRP A 240 -16.77 -19.78 6.86
C TRP A 240 -15.89 -20.14 8.08
N ILE A 241 -15.14 -19.16 8.60
CA ILE A 241 -14.26 -19.33 9.77
C ILE A 241 -15.09 -19.69 11.02
N ASN A 242 -16.22 -19.02 11.23
CA ASN A 242 -17.09 -19.32 12.37
C ASN A 242 -17.62 -20.76 12.33
N ARG A 243 -18.00 -21.24 11.15
CA ARG A 243 -18.43 -22.63 10.95
C ARG A 243 -17.28 -23.63 11.17
N LEU A 244 -16.06 -23.28 10.77
CA LEU A 244 -14.88 -24.10 11.07
C LEU A 244 -14.61 -24.18 12.58
N ILE A 245 -14.67 -23.05 13.28
CA ILE A 245 -14.51 -22.99 14.74
C ILE A 245 -15.58 -23.84 15.43
N ASP A 246 -16.83 -23.80 14.98
CA ASP A 246 -17.89 -24.63 15.53
C ASP A 246 -17.60 -26.14 15.34
N ILE A 247 -17.02 -26.53 14.20
CA ILE A 247 -16.59 -27.91 13.99
C ILE A 247 -15.47 -28.29 14.95
N ASP A 248 -14.48 -27.42 15.11
CA ASP A 248 -13.34 -27.65 16.01
C ASP A 248 -13.84 -27.83 17.46
N ILE A 249 -14.62 -26.88 17.99
CA ILE A 249 -15.10 -26.89 19.37
C ILE A 249 -15.96 -28.12 19.68
N ASN A 250 -16.88 -28.49 18.78
CA ASN A 250 -17.90 -29.49 19.10
C ASN A 250 -17.53 -30.91 18.70
N TYR A 251 -16.55 -31.10 17.80
CA TYR A 251 -16.26 -32.41 17.22
C TYR A 251 -14.79 -32.82 17.32
N VAL A 252 -13.86 -31.91 17.58
CA VAL A 252 -12.48 -32.28 17.92
C VAL A 252 -12.44 -32.60 19.41
N GLN A 253 -12.42 -33.89 19.75
CA GLN A 253 -12.32 -34.30 21.15
C GLN A 253 -10.94 -33.96 21.71
N PRO A 254 -10.84 -33.49 22.98
CA PRO A 254 -9.57 -33.55 23.69
C PRO A 254 -9.17 -35.02 23.76
N GLN A 255 -7.95 -35.34 23.32
CA GLN A 255 -7.36 -36.64 23.58
C GLN A 255 -7.15 -36.76 25.09
N ILE A 256 -8.12 -37.33 25.80
CA ILE A 256 -8.03 -37.77 27.19
C ILE A 256 -7.86 -39.28 27.19
#